data_AF-A0A927ZKA1-F1
#
_entry.id   AF-A0A927ZKA1-F1
#
_cell.length_a   1.000
_cell.length_b   1.000
_cell.length_c   1.000
_cell.angle_alpha   90.00
_cell.angle_beta   90.00
_cell.angle_gamma   90.00
#
_symmetry.space_group_name_H-M   'P 1'
#
loop_
_entity.id
_entity.type
_entity.pdbx_description
1 polymer ?
#
loop_
_entity_poly.entity_id
_entity_poly.type
_entity_poly.pdbx_seq_one_letter_code
_entity_poly.pdbx_strand_id
1 'polypeptide(L)'
;MSKKKNLLYLHASILVFSFTGVFQKLASTQYNEGGLANPLVYVFVFLTFLNCAVYAFAWQKVIKGFELNFAYAHKTVYLIWAQIWAVVLFHEHLSVQNLIGLAMVFAGVLVVQHYD
;
A
#
# COMPACT_ATOMS: atom_id res chain seq x y z
N MET A 1 -6.51 -18.97 -18.91
CA MET A 1 -5.30 -18.16 -18.61
C MET A 1 -4.48 -18.87 -17.54
N SER A 2 -3.17 -19.03 -17.74
CA SER A 2 -2.30 -19.77 -16.81
C SER A 2 -2.24 -19.09 -15.43
N LYS A 3 -2.44 -19.88 -14.34
CA LYS A 3 -2.41 -19.41 -12.94
C LYS A 3 -1.19 -18.53 -12.61
N LYS A 4 -0.04 -18.77 -13.28
CA LYS A 4 1.20 -18.00 -13.12
C LYS A 4 1.07 -16.54 -13.60
N LYS A 5 0.32 -16.29 -14.68
CA LYS A 5 0.10 -14.93 -15.19
C LYS A 5 -0.76 -14.12 -14.22
N ASN A 6 -1.80 -14.72 -13.63
CA ASN A 6 -2.66 -14.04 -12.66
C ASN A 6 -1.90 -13.71 -11.35
N LEU A 7 -1.02 -14.60 -10.87
CA LEU A 7 -0.19 -14.35 -9.69
C LEU A 7 0.81 -13.20 -9.92
N LEU A 8 1.37 -13.12 -11.13
CA LEU A 8 2.30 -12.06 -11.52
C LEU A 8 1.58 -10.71 -11.66
N TYR A 9 0.37 -10.70 -12.21
CA TYR A 9 -0.49 -9.52 -12.22
C TYR A 9 -0.88 -9.07 -10.80
N LEU A 10 -1.17 -10.01 -9.89
CA LEU A 10 -1.48 -9.69 -8.50
C LEU A 10 -0.29 -9.04 -7.78
N HIS A 11 0.90 -9.62 -7.88
CA HIS A 11 2.11 -9.05 -7.28
C HIS A 11 2.51 -7.71 -7.90
N ALA A 12 2.39 -7.56 -9.22
CA ALA A 12 2.63 -6.29 -9.90
C ALA A 12 1.65 -5.20 -9.44
N SER A 13 0.38 -5.56 -9.22
CA SER A 13 -0.64 -4.63 -8.71
C SER A 13 -0.35 -4.19 -7.27
N ILE A 14 0.11 -5.12 -6.43
CA ILE A 14 0.52 -4.84 -5.04
C ILE A 14 1.76 -3.93 -5.01
N LEU A 15 2.73 -4.17 -5.89
CA LEU A 15 3.91 -3.31 -6.02
C LEU A 15 3.52 -1.90 -6.46
N VAL A 16 2.70 -1.77 -7.50
CA VAL A 16 2.20 -0.46 -7.95
C VAL A 16 1.44 0.23 -6.81
N PHE A 17 0.55 -0.48 -6.11
CA PHE A 17 -0.20 0.10 -5.00
C PHE A 17 0.69 0.56 -3.84
N SER A 18 1.77 -0.15 -3.56
CA SER A 18 2.71 0.22 -2.50
C SER A 18 3.44 1.56 -2.76
N PHE A 19 3.59 1.96 -4.03
CA PHE A 19 4.09 3.30 -4.39
C PHE A 19 3.10 4.42 -4.05
N THR A 20 1.81 4.14 -3.89
CA THR A 20 0.81 5.14 -3.51
C THR A 20 1.16 5.78 -2.16
N GLY A 21 1.57 4.97 -1.18
CA GLY A 21 2.00 5.48 0.13
C GLY A 21 3.27 6.33 0.06
N VAL A 22 4.20 5.98 -0.82
CA VAL A 22 5.42 6.75 -1.08
C VAL A 22 5.08 8.12 -1.68
N PHE A 23 4.22 8.16 -2.71
CA PHE A 23 3.80 9.40 -3.34
C PHE A 23 3.02 10.29 -2.39
N GLN A 24 2.16 9.73 -1.53
CA GLN A 24 1.47 10.52 -0.49
C GLN A 24 2.44 11.09 0.54
N LYS A 25 3.46 10.33 0.96
CA LYS A 25 4.47 10.82 1.90
C LYS A 25 5.32 11.94 1.27
N LEU A 26 5.75 11.76 0.02
CA LEU A 26 6.45 12.81 -0.73
C LEU A 26 5.59 14.05 -0.94
N ALA A 27 4.30 13.89 -1.28
CA ALA A 27 3.38 15.01 -1.40
C ALA A 27 3.24 15.78 -0.08
N SER A 28 3.16 15.07 1.05
CA SER A 28 3.09 15.67 2.39
C SER A 28 4.38 16.42 2.75
N THR A 29 5.55 15.85 2.46
CA THR A 29 6.84 16.53 2.66
C THR A 29 6.94 17.79 1.80
N GLN A 30 6.57 17.71 0.53
CA GLN A 30 6.64 18.84 -0.39
C GLN A 30 5.64 19.95 -0.04
N TYR A 31 4.48 19.57 0.51
CA TYR A 31 3.52 20.51 1.09
C TYR A 31 4.07 21.20 2.34
N ASN A 32 4.77 20.47 3.21
CA ASN A 32 5.35 21.03 4.42
C ASN A 32 6.52 22.00 4.14
N GLU A 33 7.29 21.77 3.07
CA GLU A 33 8.42 22.63 2.69
C GLU A 33 8.02 23.87 1.86
N GLY A 34 7.04 23.73 0.96
CA GLY A 34 6.72 24.77 -0.03
C GLY A 34 5.26 25.21 -0.09
N GLY A 35 4.39 24.65 0.77
CA GLY A 35 2.96 24.93 0.77
C GLY A 35 2.25 24.55 -0.54
N LEU A 36 1.03 25.07 -0.73
CA LEU A 36 0.20 24.86 -1.94
C LEU A 36 0.77 25.50 -3.22
N ALA A 37 1.82 26.31 -3.09
CA ALA A 37 2.48 26.97 -4.22
C ALA A 37 3.46 26.04 -4.94
N ASN A 38 3.84 24.91 -4.35
CA ASN A 38 4.78 23.99 -4.97
C ASN A 38 4.08 23.12 -6.04
N PRO A 39 4.43 23.24 -7.33
CA PRO A 39 3.79 22.47 -8.40
C PRO A 39 3.96 20.96 -8.22
N LEU A 40 5.04 20.54 -7.54
CA LEU A 40 5.34 19.13 -7.29
C LEU A 40 4.28 18.45 -6.42
N VAL A 41 3.60 19.18 -5.53
CA VAL A 41 2.50 18.63 -4.72
C VAL A 41 1.39 18.12 -5.64
N TYR A 42 0.99 18.92 -6.64
CA TYR A 42 -0.05 18.54 -7.59
C TYR A 42 0.37 17.36 -8.47
N VAL A 43 1.65 17.29 -8.86
CA VAL A 43 2.19 16.15 -9.61
C VAL A 43 2.10 14.86 -8.76
N PHE A 44 2.57 14.88 -7.50
CA PHE A 44 2.50 13.71 -6.63
C PHE A 44 1.06 13.30 -6.28
N VAL A 45 0.15 14.26 -6.11
CA VAL A 45 -1.28 13.99 -5.91
C VAL A 45 -1.89 13.35 -7.16
N PHE A 46 -1.55 13.85 -8.35
CA PHE A 46 -2.01 13.26 -9.60
C PHE A 46 -1.47 11.84 -9.81
N LEU A 47 -0.19 11.60 -9.50
CA LEU A 47 0.39 10.25 -9.53
C LEU A 47 -0.29 9.32 -8.54
N THR A 48 -0.62 9.80 -7.33
CA THR A 48 -1.38 9.05 -6.32
C THR A 48 -2.76 8.67 -6.85
N PHE A 49 -3.45 9.62 -7.50
CA PHE A 49 -4.77 9.39 -8.09
C PHE A 49 -4.74 8.36 -9.22
N LEU A 50 -3.77 8.47 -10.14
CA LEU A 50 -3.56 7.48 -11.21
C LEU A 50 -3.28 6.09 -10.65
N ASN A 51 -2.44 5.99 -9.62
CA ASN A 51 -2.13 4.72 -8.98
C ASN A 51 -3.39 4.09 -8.34
N CYS A 52 -4.18 4.91 -7.65
CA CYS A 52 -5.45 4.48 -7.06
C CYS A 52 -6.45 4.01 -8.14
N ALA A 53 -6.51 4.67 -9.30
CA ALA A 53 -7.34 4.24 -10.42
C ALA A 53 -6.91 2.87 -10.96
N VAL A 54 -5.60 2.67 -11.20
CA VAL A 54 -5.05 1.37 -11.63
C VAL A 54 -5.35 0.28 -10.61
N TYR A 55 -5.17 0.57 -9.32
CA TYR A 55 -5.51 -0.34 -8.24
C TYR A 55 -7.00 -0.69 -8.22
N ALA A 56 -7.89 0.29 -8.37
CA ALA A 56 -9.33 0.06 -8.42
C ALA A 56 -9.71 -0.87 -9.58
N PHE A 57 -9.13 -0.68 -10.77
CA PHE A 57 -9.37 -1.58 -11.91
C PHE A 57 -8.84 -3.00 -11.66
N ALA A 58 -7.65 -3.15 -11.07
CA ALA A 58 -7.10 -4.45 -10.69
C ALA A 58 -7.97 -5.13 -9.62
N TRP A 59 -8.42 -4.37 -8.63
CA TRP A 59 -9.28 -4.82 -7.54
C TRP A 59 -10.62 -5.34 -8.03
N GLN A 60 -11.24 -4.65 -9.00
CA GLN A 60 -12.48 -5.10 -9.65
C GLN A 60 -12.32 -6.46 -10.36
N LYS A 61 -11.12 -6.82 -10.82
CA LYS A 61 -10.85 -8.16 -11.39
C LYS A 61 -10.59 -9.21 -10.32
N VAL A 62 -9.93 -8.85 -9.22
CA VAL A 62 -9.63 -9.77 -8.11
C VAL A 62 -10.89 -10.18 -7.36
N ILE A 63 -11.77 -9.22 -7.05
CA ILE A 63 -12.99 -9.47 -6.25
C ILE A 63 -14.01 -10.37 -6.96
N LYS A 64 -13.95 -10.47 -8.29
CA LYS A 64 -14.81 -11.36 -9.09
C LYS A 64 -14.33 -12.82 -9.07
N GLY A 65 -13.13 -13.10 -8.58
CA GLY A 65 -12.53 -14.45 -8.62
C GLY A 65 -12.08 -15.01 -7.28
N PHE A 66 -12.15 -14.24 -6.20
CA PHE A 66 -11.71 -14.64 -4.85
C PHE A 66 -12.76 -14.28 -3.80
N GLU A 67 -12.91 -15.12 -2.78
CA GLU A 67 -13.74 -14.83 -1.61
C GLU A 67 -13.18 -13.65 -0.81
N LEU A 68 -14.06 -12.86 -0.19
CA LEU A 68 -13.73 -11.67 0.62
C LEU A 68 -12.66 -11.94 1.69
N ASN A 69 -12.57 -13.17 2.18
CA ASN A 69 -11.59 -13.57 3.20
C ASN A 69 -10.14 -13.53 2.68
N PHE A 70 -9.92 -13.76 1.38
CA PHE A 70 -8.61 -13.61 0.74
C PHE A 70 -8.20 -12.13 0.59
N ALA A 71 -9.17 -11.24 0.41
CA ALA A 71 -8.95 -9.80 0.33
C ALA A 71 -8.47 -9.20 1.67
N TYR A 72 -9.03 -9.65 2.79
CA TYR A 72 -8.61 -9.20 4.12
C TYR A 72 -7.19 -9.66 4.49
N ALA A 73 -6.80 -10.88 4.09
CA ALA A 73 -5.43 -11.38 4.27
C ALA A 73 -4.37 -10.48 3.61
N HIS A 74 -4.71 -9.92 2.45
CA HIS A 74 -3.81 -9.06 1.67
C HIS A 74 -3.64 -7.65 2.26
N LYS A 75 -4.53 -7.20 3.15
CA LYS A 75 -4.40 -5.89 3.82
C LYS A 75 -3.17 -5.81 4.71
N THR A 76 -2.81 -6.92 5.34
CA THR A 76 -1.56 -7.06 6.11
C THR A 76 -0.33 -7.01 5.22
N VAL A 77 -0.38 -7.63 4.04
CA VAL A 77 0.73 -7.62 3.07
C VAL A 77 1.03 -6.19 2.61
N TYR A 78 0.01 -5.35 2.43
CA TYR A 78 0.20 -3.93 2.13
C TYR A 78 0.95 -3.19 3.25
N LEU A 79 0.60 -3.42 4.51
CA LEU A 79 1.26 -2.78 5.66
C LEU A 79 2.74 -3.16 5.76
N ILE A 80 3.09 -4.43 5.49
CA ILE A 80 4.50 -4.88 5.44
C ILE A 80 5.26 -4.10 4.37
N TRP A 81 4.72 -4.04 3.15
CA TRP A 81 5.35 -3.33 2.04
C TRP A 81 5.50 -1.84 2.32
N ALA A 82 4.49 -1.20 2.91
CA ALA A 82 4.56 0.20 3.32
C ALA A 82 5.73 0.45 4.29
N GLN A 83 5.96 -0.46 5.23
CA GLN A 83 7.06 -0.37 6.18
C GLN A 83 8.43 -0.59 5.51
N ILE A 84 8.52 -1.50 4.54
CA ILE A 84 9.75 -1.71 3.74
C ILE A 84 10.10 -0.43 2.98
N TRP A 85 9.13 0.20 2.31
CA TRP A 85 9.37 1.45 1.59
C TRP A 85 9.74 2.61 2.51
N ALA A 86 9.16 2.66 3.71
CA ALA A 86 9.53 3.65 4.73
C ALA A 86 11.02 3.57 5.08
N VAL A 87 11.57 2.36 5.25
CA VAL A 87 12.99 2.17 5.53
C VAL A 87 13.85 2.42 4.30
N VAL A 88 13.48 1.86 3.15
CA VAL A 88 14.33 1.88 1.95
C VAL A 88 14.41 3.27 1.32
N LEU A 89 13.29 4.00 1.25
CA LEU A 89 13.25 5.30 0.56
C LEU A 89 13.46 6.47 1.51
N PHE A 90 12.86 6.41 2.71
CA PHE A 90 12.92 7.52 3.67
C PHE A 90 14.01 7.33 4.73
N HIS A 91 14.75 6.20 4.69
CA HIS A 91 15.80 5.88 5.65
C HIS A 91 15.34 6.02 7.11
N GLU A 92 14.05 5.76 7.36
CA GLU A 92 13.51 5.85 8.70
C GLU A 92 14.11 4.77 9.59
N HIS A 93 14.64 5.20 10.74
CA HIS A 93 15.08 4.27 11.77
C HIS A 93 13.86 3.55 12.34
N LEU A 94 13.73 2.25 12.06
CA LEU A 94 12.74 1.40 12.71
C LEU A 94 13.08 1.28 14.20
N SER A 95 12.43 2.12 15.01
CA SER A 95 12.43 1.97 16.46
C SER A 95 11.73 0.66 16.86
N VAL A 96 12.15 0.10 18.00
CA VAL A 96 11.50 -1.08 18.62
C VAL A 96 9.99 -0.85 18.81
N GLN A 97 9.58 0.40 19.05
CA GLN A 97 8.17 0.77 19.15
C GLN A 97 7.39 0.57 17.83
N ASN A 98 8.01 0.85 16.69
CA ASN A 98 7.38 0.61 15.38
C ASN A 98 7.22 -0.89 15.11
N LEU A 99 8.17 -1.71 15.58
CA LEU A 99 8.10 -3.17 15.44
C LEU A 99 7.00 -3.78 16.32
N ILE A 100 6.87 -3.29 17.56
CA ILE A 100 5.77 -3.69 18.47
C ILE A 100 4.42 -3.25 17.90
N GLY A 101 4.32 -2.02 17.39
CA GLY A 101 3.12 -1.53 16.72
C GLY A 101 2.74 -2.37 15.51
N LEU A 102 3.71 -2.74 14.68
CA LEU A 102 3.48 -3.65 13.54
C LEU A 102 2.96 -5.01 14.02
N ALA A 103 3.60 -5.62 15.02
CA ALA A 103 3.17 -6.90 15.59
C ALA A 103 1.73 -6.85 16.14
N MET A 104 1.35 -5.74 16.79
CA MET A 104 0.00 -5.52 17.29
C MET A 104 -1.03 -5.43 16.16
N VAL A 105 -0.73 -4.71 15.08
CA VAL A 105 -1.61 -4.62 13.91
C VAL A 105 -1.77 -5.99 13.25
N PHE A 106 -0.69 -6.76 13.12
CA PHE A 106 -0.75 -8.14 12.62
C PHE A 106 -1.66 -9.02 13.47
N ALA A 107 -1.51 -8.97 14.80
CA ALA A 107 -2.38 -9.72 15.71
C ALA A 107 -3.85 -9.33 15.53
N GLY A 108 -4.14 -8.03 15.39
CA GLY A 108 -5.50 -7.53 15.13
C GLY A 108 -6.09 -8.08 13.82
N VAL A 109 -5.31 -8.13 12.74
CA VAL A 109 -5.81 -8.70 11.47
C VAL A 109 -6.03 -10.21 11.59
N LEU A 110 -5.11 -10.95 12.22
CA LEU A 110 -5.29 -12.40 12.42
C LEU A 110 -6.56 -12.72 13.21
N VAL A 111 -6.86 -11.92 14.23
CA VAL A 111 -8.10 -12.05 15.00
C VAL A 111 -9.31 -11.84 14.08
N VAL A 112 -9.37 -10.74 13.32
CA VAL A 112 -10.49 -10.47 12.40
C VAL A 112 -10.66 -11.60 11.39
N GLN A 113 -9.56 -12.09 10.81
CA GLN A 113 -9.59 -13.20 9.86
C GLN A 113 -10.04 -14.53 10.46
N HIS A 114 -9.91 -14.71 11.77
CA HIS A 114 -10.38 -15.93 12.44
C HIS A 114 -11.88 -15.88 12.73
N TYR A 115 -12.46 -14.69 12.81
CA TYR A 115 -13.88 -14.47 13.11
C TYR A 115 -14.78 -14.31 11.87
N ASP A 116 -14.18 -14.03 10.70
CA ASP A 116 -14.85 -14.02 9.38
C ASP A 116 -14.67 -15.35 8.64
#